data_AF-A0AAU7QQS7-F1
#
_entry.id   AF-A0AAU7QQS7-F1
#
_cell.length_a   1.000
_cell.length_b   1.000
_cell.length_c   1.000
_cell.angle_alpha   90.00
_cell.angle_beta   90.00
_cell.angle_gamma   90.00
#
_symmetry.space_group_name_H-M   'P 1'
#
loop_
_entity.id
_entity.type
_entity.pdbx_description
1 polymer ?
#
loop_
_entity_poly.entity_id
_entity_poly.type
_entity_poly.pdbx_seq_one_letter_code
_entity_poly.pdbx_strand_id
1 'polypeptide(L)'
;MKYFIKDIPELYKINTLKFKNIIIEKLANLDNHFMNKYCNNTITNKDIYKSIKKLTLKLLITPILCGSSFKNKGVQLLLNSICNYLPSPIINKNIKNNFFSALVFKICSNIFFNKLIFFRVYTGKLKIGDNILIYRTKKKEKISRIYQIHANKNIPINKVNVGDIAAITGINNIKTGDTICDIKAPIMLEKITFPKPVIGLAIKSKEQSNNNKLSIILSKLLNEDPTLKIKINKSNQTILYGMGELHLDIIIDRIINEHNINIIKGKPQVEYKEELTKTIKYRKIFKKQTGGRGKFADILFNIGPSYKTNNGLEFINKVRGGNIPKEYIPIIKKSFKESMKVGPLYGYEILKMKVTLIDGSFHPVDSDSLSFELATKIGYKESIKLTKPILLEPIMKLSIHTPDKYIGNIINDINKRRGIVKNIINNNNIKIINTLTPLSELFGYITILRTLSSGRGIQYMNFYKYKKVSILIYKKNNNIYE
;
A
#
# COMPACT_ATOMS: atom_id res chain seq x y z
N MET A 1 3.16 39.25 -9.79
CA MET A 1 1.90 39.40 -10.56
C MET A 1 0.89 40.14 -9.70
N LYS A 2 0.52 41.37 -10.09
CA LYS A 2 -0.47 42.19 -9.38
C LYS A 2 -1.84 41.98 -10.01
N TYR A 3 -2.89 41.88 -9.20
CA TYR A 3 -4.27 41.93 -9.68
C TYR A 3 -4.90 43.23 -9.16
N PHE A 4 -5.84 43.77 -9.93
CA PHE A 4 -6.57 44.98 -9.56
C PHE A 4 -7.95 44.58 -9.04
N ILE A 5 -8.35 45.18 -7.93
CA ILE A 5 -9.71 45.07 -7.41
C ILE A 5 -10.52 46.13 -8.17
N LYS A 6 -11.60 45.67 -8.83
CA LYS A 6 -12.58 46.53 -9.51
C LYS A 6 -13.95 46.23 -8.95
N ASP A 7 -14.86 47.19 -9.11
CA ASP A 7 -16.25 46.97 -8.74
C ASP A 7 -16.90 45.87 -9.56
N ILE A 8 -17.89 45.25 -8.95
CA ILE A 8 -18.66 44.18 -9.58
C ILE A 8 -19.48 44.80 -10.72
N PRO A 9 -19.36 44.30 -11.97
CA PRO A 9 -20.15 44.79 -13.08
C PRO A 9 -21.65 44.67 -12.81
N GLU A 10 -22.44 45.62 -13.29
CA GLU A 10 -23.88 45.72 -12.98
C GLU A 10 -24.66 44.45 -13.28
N LEU A 11 -24.35 43.82 -14.41
CA LEU A 11 -24.93 42.54 -14.84
C LEU A 11 -24.80 41.43 -13.78
N TYR A 12 -23.77 41.48 -12.92
CA TYR A 12 -23.51 40.48 -11.89
C TYR A 12 -23.88 40.91 -10.48
N LYS A 13 -24.32 42.15 -10.24
CA LYS A 13 -24.64 42.65 -8.89
C LYS A 13 -25.71 41.80 -8.20
N ILE A 14 -26.82 41.52 -8.89
CA ILE A 14 -27.94 40.72 -8.37
C ILE A 14 -27.50 39.31 -8.01
N ASN A 15 -26.80 38.63 -8.93
CA ASN A 15 -26.30 37.28 -8.69
C ASN A 15 -25.30 37.23 -7.52
N THR A 16 -24.45 38.24 -7.39
CA THR A 16 -23.45 38.31 -6.31
C THR A 16 -24.12 38.47 -4.94
N LEU A 17 -25.16 39.30 -4.83
CA LEU A 17 -25.99 39.43 -3.63
C LEU A 17 -26.65 38.10 -3.25
N LYS A 18 -27.23 37.41 -4.24
CA LYS A 18 -27.85 36.09 -4.03
C LYS A 18 -26.86 35.06 -3.48
N PHE A 19 -25.67 34.93 -4.10
CA PHE A 19 -24.66 33.99 -3.62
C PHE A 19 -24.06 34.40 -2.26
N LYS A 20 -23.93 35.69 -1.99
CA LYS A 20 -23.51 36.19 -0.69
C LYS A 20 -24.48 35.76 0.41
N ASN A 21 -25.79 35.88 0.19
CA ASN A 21 -26.81 35.46 1.15
C ASN A 21 -26.76 33.95 1.40
N ILE A 22 -26.64 33.15 0.34
CA ILE A 22 -26.49 31.69 0.46
C ILE A 22 -25.26 31.31 1.30
N ILE A 23 -24.15 32.03 1.13
CA ILE A 23 -22.94 31.80 1.95
C ILE A 23 -23.22 32.14 3.41
N ILE A 24 -23.85 33.30 3.69
CA ILE A 24 -24.15 33.75 5.05
C ILE A 24 -25.10 32.76 5.76
N GLU A 25 -26.18 32.34 5.10
CA GLU A 25 -27.13 31.35 5.62
C GLU A 25 -26.45 30.03 5.96
N LYS A 26 -25.60 29.51 5.05
CA LYS A 26 -24.85 28.27 5.29
C LYS A 26 -23.88 28.39 6.47
N LEU A 27 -23.22 29.54 6.62
CA LEU A 27 -22.33 29.78 7.75
C LEU A 27 -23.11 29.87 9.07
N ALA A 28 -24.27 30.52 9.05
CA ALA A 28 -25.15 30.64 10.21
C ALA A 28 -25.65 29.28 10.68
N ASN A 29 -26.07 28.41 9.76
CA ASN A 29 -26.53 27.05 10.08
C ASN A 29 -25.46 26.16 10.75
N LEU A 30 -24.17 26.44 10.51
CA LEU A 30 -23.07 25.58 10.96
C LEU A 30 -22.26 26.15 12.13
N ASP A 31 -22.42 27.44 12.44
CA ASP A 31 -21.72 28.10 13.55
C ASP A 31 -22.68 28.95 14.39
N ASN A 32 -23.07 28.45 15.57
CA ASN A 32 -23.98 29.12 16.51
C ASN A 32 -23.54 30.56 16.85
N HIS A 33 -22.23 30.81 16.98
CA HIS A 33 -21.74 32.16 17.25
C HIS A 33 -21.95 33.09 16.05
N PHE A 34 -21.84 32.55 14.83
CA PHE A 34 -22.14 33.30 13.61
C PHE A 34 -23.66 33.51 13.44
N MET A 35 -24.49 32.51 13.80
CA MET A 35 -25.95 32.63 13.81
C MET A 35 -26.42 33.77 14.71
N ASN A 36 -25.91 33.86 15.96
CA ASN A 36 -26.31 34.94 16.87
C ASN A 36 -25.98 36.33 16.31
N LYS A 37 -24.83 36.48 15.65
CA LYS A 37 -24.47 37.73 14.95
C LYS A 37 -25.34 38.02 13.73
N TYR A 38 -25.76 36.97 13.02
CA TYR A 38 -26.68 37.07 11.89
C TYR A 38 -28.05 37.57 12.33
N CYS A 39 -28.65 36.97 13.35
CA CYS A 39 -29.94 37.41 13.91
C CYS A 39 -29.90 38.87 14.39
N ASN A 40 -28.76 39.32 14.93
CA ASN A 40 -28.58 40.68 15.42
C ASN A 40 -28.11 41.68 14.35
N ASN A 41 -27.98 41.29 13.08
CA ASN A 41 -27.49 42.13 11.98
C ASN A 41 -26.09 42.78 12.22
N THR A 42 -25.22 42.14 13.00
CA THR A 42 -23.89 42.67 13.39
C THR A 42 -22.72 42.02 12.62
N ILE A 43 -22.99 41.38 11.47
CA ILE A 43 -21.96 40.64 10.72
C ILE A 43 -20.98 41.59 10.04
N THR A 44 -19.69 41.34 10.28
CA THR A 44 -18.59 41.97 9.54
C THR A 44 -17.96 41.00 8.54
N ASN A 45 -17.28 41.53 7.51
CA ASN A 45 -16.49 40.70 6.58
C ASN A 45 -15.43 39.83 7.31
N LYS A 46 -14.87 40.35 8.41
CA LYS A 46 -13.90 39.61 9.24
C LYS A 46 -14.55 38.38 9.90
N ASP A 47 -15.80 38.50 10.34
CA ASP A 47 -16.56 37.39 10.93
C ASP A 47 -16.83 36.28 9.90
N ILE A 48 -17.15 36.67 8.65
CA ILE A 48 -17.34 35.73 7.53
C ILE A 48 -16.05 34.93 7.31
N TYR A 49 -14.90 35.60 7.18
CA TYR A 49 -13.61 34.92 6.98
C TYR A 49 -13.24 33.99 8.13
N LYS A 50 -13.49 34.40 9.39
CA LYS A 50 -13.24 33.57 10.58
C LYS A 50 -14.14 32.32 10.61
N SER A 51 -15.42 32.48 10.31
CA SER A 51 -16.37 31.37 10.28
C SER A 51 -16.02 30.36 9.19
N ILE A 52 -15.71 30.85 7.97
CA ILE A 52 -15.23 29.99 6.86
C ILE A 52 -14.02 29.18 7.31
N LYS A 53 -12.98 29.85 7.85
CA LYS A 53 -11.78 29.16 8.34
C LYS A 53 -12.11 28.09 9.37
N LYS A 54 -12.89 28.42 10.40
CA LYS A 54 -13.27 27.50 11.48
C LYS A 54 -13.98 26.25 10.94
N LEU A 55 -14.92 26.41 10.02
CA LEU A 55 -15.69 25.32 9.45
C LEU A 55 -14.88 24.49 8.44
N THR A 56 -13.99 25.14 7.66
CA THR A 56 -13.04 24.44 6.78
C THR A 56 -12.06 23.57 7.58
N LEU A 57 -11.55 24.07 8.71
CA LEU A 57 -10.66 23.29 9.59
C LEU A 57 -11.35 22.08 10.23
N LYS A 58 -12.68 22.14 10.42
CA LYS A 58 -13.50 21.02 10.89
C LYS A 58 -13.96 20.07 9.77
N LEU A 59 -13.57 20.33 8.51
CA LEU A 59 -14.00 19.58 7.33
C LEU A 59 -15.53 19.57 7.10
N LEU A 60 -16.26 20.58 7.61
CA LEU A 60 -17.71 20.69 7.43
C LEU A 60 -18.09 21.41 6.12
N ILE A 61 -17.22 22.30 5.65
CA ILE A 61 -17.39 23.02 4.38
C ILE A 61 -16.10 22.97 3.57
N THR A 62 -16.24 23.04 2.25
CA THR A 62 -15.13 23.23 1.31
C THR A 62 -15.34 24.52 0.53
N PRO A 63 -14.53 25.58 0.74
CA PRO A 63 -14.65 26.82 -0.01
C PRO A 63 -14.42 26.58 -1.50
N ILE A 64 -15.36 27.04 -2.34
CA ILE A 64 -15.27 26.92 -3.80
C ILE A 64 -14.77 28.25 -4.35
N LEU A 65 -13.69 28.21 -5.14
CA LEU A 65 -13.10 29.36 -5.81
C LEU A 65 -13.11 29.13 -7.32
N CYS A 66 -13.05 30.23 -8.09
CA CYS A 66 -12.94 30.17 -9.55
C CYS A 66 -11.66 30.88 -10.03
N GLY A 67 -11.17 30.44 -11.19
CA GLY A 67 -9.97 30.98 -11.81
C GLY A 67 -9.61 30.17 -13.05
N SER A 68 -8.63 30.67 -13.81
CA SER A 68 -8.03 29.98 -14.93
C SER A 68 -6.52 30.07 -14.82
N SER A 69 -5.86 28.94 -14.54
CA SER A 69 -4.39 28.83 -14.55
C SER A 69 -3.84 29.11 -15.94
N PHE A 70 -4.49 28.60 -16.99
CA PHE A 70 -4.09 28.82 -18.38
C PHE A 70 -4.06 30.31 -18.74
N LYS A 71 -5.06 31.09 -18.32
CA LYS A 71 -5.12 32.54 -18.57
C LYS A 71 -4.43 33.37 -17.47
N ASN A 72 -3.79 32.74 -16.48
CA ASN A 72 -3.21 33.39 -15.30
C ASN A 72 -4.17 34.32 -14.54
N LYS A 73 -5.45 33.95 -14.43
CA LYS A 73 -6.49 34.73 -13.72
C LYS A 73 -6.96 33.98 -12.48
N GLY A 74 -6.93 34.62 -11.31
CA GLY A 74 -7.49 34.08 -10.05
C GLY A 74 -6.57 33.15 -9.24
N VAL A 75 -5.39 32.79 -9.76
CA VAL A 75 -4.40 31.96 -9.04
C VAL A 75 -3.93 32.65 -7.76
N GLN A 76 -3.77 33.98 -7.78
CA GLN A 76 -3.36 34.76 -6.61
C GLN A 76 -4.43 34.71 -5.50
N LEU A 77 -5.72 34.74 -5.86
CA LEU A 77 -6.82 34.63 -4.91
C LEU A 77 -6.91 33.23 -4.29
N LEU A 78 -6.63 32.19 -5.08
CA LEU A 78 -6.48 30.83 -4.57
C LEU A 78 -5.34 30.74 -3.54
N LEU A 79 -4.16 31.28 -3.84
CA LEU A 79 -3.03 31.31 -2.90
C LEU A 79 -3.36 32.05 -1.60
N ASN A 80 -4.02 33.21 -1.69
CA ASN A 80 -4.49 33.94 -0.50
C ASN A 80 -5.48 33.11 0.33
N SER A 81 -6.38 32.38 -0.34
CA SER A 81 -7.39 31.55 0.32
C SER A 81 -6.77 30.32 1.00
N ILE A 82 -5.73 29.73 0.41
CA ILE A 82 -4.92 28.67 1.04
C ILE A 82 -4.35 29.18 2.37
N CYS A 83 -3.70 30.35 2.37
CA CYS A 83 -3.14 30.94 3.59
C CYS A 83 -4.21 31.28 4.64
N ASN A 84 -5.39 31.72 4.19
CA ASN A 84 -6.46 32.15 5.09
C ASN A 84 -7.23 30.98 5.73
N TYR A 85 -7.54 29.95 4.94
CA TYR A 85 -8.51 28.91 5.34
C TYR A 85 -7.90 27.54 5.68
N LEU A 86 -6.75 27.17 5.13
CA LEU A 86 -6.13 25.86 5.40
C LEU A 86 -5.39 25.82 6.75
N PRO A 87 -5.21 24.63 7.35
CA PRO A 87 -4.56 24.49 8.65
C PRO A 87 -3.08 24.86 8.62
N SER A 88 -2.65 25.57 9.66
CA SER A 88 -1.25 25.73 10.02
C SER A 88 -0.78 24.52 10.85
N PRO A 89 0.49 24.10 10.74
CA PRO A 89 1.07 23.05 11.59
C PRO A 89 0.91 23.29 13.10
N ILE A 90 0.74 24.55 13.52
CA ILE A 90 0.53 24.95 14.93
C ILE A 90 -0.76 24.34 15.53
N ILE A 91 -1.77 24.03 14.70
CA ILE A 91 -3.07 23.52 15.17
C ILE A 91 -2.94 22.07 15.69
N ASN A 92 -1.95 21.30 15.22
CA ASN A 92 -1.66 19.93 15.69
C ASN A 92 -0.78 19.89 16.96
N LYS A 93 -0.99 20.84 17.89
CA LYS A 93 -0.24 20.98 19.16
C LYS A 93 -0.44 19.84 20.18
N ASN A 94 -1.22 18.81 19.84
CA ASN A 94 -1.48 17.69 20.75
C ASN A 94 -0.24 16.85 21.09
N ILE A 95 0.87 17.02 20.37
CA ILE A 95 2.13 16.39 20.72
C ILE A 95 2.97 17.40 21.52
N LYS A 96 2.68 17.51 22.83
CA LYS A 96 3.48 18.26 23.82
C LYS A 96 4.81 17.54 24.09
N ASN A 97 5.63 17.34 23.07
CA ASN A 97 6.94 16.74 23.25
C ASN A 97 8.01 17.62 22.62
N ASN A 98 9.04 17.95 23.40
CA ASN A 98 10.17 18.76 22.93
C ASN A 98 11.19 17.91 22.15
N PHE A 99 11.11 16.59 22.27
CA PHE A 99 11.98 15.67 21.55
C PHE A 99 11.64 15.60 20.06
N PHE A 100 12.67 15.43 19.24
CA PHE A 100 12.54 15.37 17.79
C PHE A 100 11.74 14.15 17.36
N SER A 101 10.74 14.37 16.50
CA SER A 101 10.08 13.30 15.75
C SER A 101 9.69 13.77 14.34
N ALA A 102 9.93 12.91 13.36
CA ALA A 102 9.63 13.17 11.96
C ALA A 102 9.20 11.89 11.24
N LEU A 103 8.32 12.03 10.25
CA LEU A 103 7.88 10.94 9.38
C LEU A 103 8.50 11.09 8.00
N VAL A 104 9.16 10.03 7.52
CA VAL A 104 9.62 9.94 6.13
C VAL A 104 8.45 9.57 5.24
N PHE A 105 8.14 10.41 4.25
CA PHE A 105 6.99 10.18 3.37
C PHE A 105 7.38 9.99 1.89
N LYS A 106 8.61 10.33 1.50
CA LYS A 106 9.09 10.11 0.14
C LYS A 106 10.60 9.88 0.12
N ILE A 107 11.05 8.96 -0.71
CA ILE A 107 12.46 8.75 -1.02
C ILE A 107 12.60 8.92 -2.52
N CYS A 108 13.56 9.74 -2.95
CA CYS A 108 13.90 9.92 -4.35
C CYS A 108 15.38 9.65 -4.55
N SER A 109 15.70 8.81 -5.51
CA SER A 109 17.06 8.58 -5.95
C SER A 109 17.29 9.47 -7.17
N ASN A 110 18.31 10.32 -7.13
CA ASN A 110 18.73 11.10 -8.29
C ASN A 110 20.24 10.88 -8.50
N ILE A 111 20.68 10.99 -9.74
CA ILE A 111 22.04 10.74 -10.22
C ILE A 111 23.07 11.55 -9.42
N PHE A 112 22.72 12.77 -8.98
CA PHE A 112 23.62 13.67 -8.24
C PHE A 112 23.67 13.48 -6.72
N PHE A 113 22.59 12.98 -6.10
CA PHE A 113 22.46 12.98 -4.63
C PHE A 113 22.42 11.57 -4.01
N ASN A 114 22.59 10.52 -4.81
CA ASN A 114 22.40 9.10 -4.49
C ASN A 114 21.00 8.76 -3.93
N LYS A 115 20.57 9.39 -2.82
CA LYS A 115 19.28 9.19 -2.15
C LYS A 115 18.88 10.44 -1.34
N LEU A 116 17.81 11.11 -1.75
CA LEU A 116 17.13 12.18 -1.02
C LEU A 116 15.95 11.62 -0.24
N ILE A 117 15.92 11.86 1.06
CA ILE A 117 14.88 11.34 1.96
C ILE A 117 14.07 12.52 2.47
N PHE A 118 12.83 12.62 2.03
CA PHE A 118 11.90 13.68 2.43
C PHE A 118 11.18 13.29 3.70
N PHE A 119 11.18 14.21 4.66
CA PHE A 119 10.50 14.01 5.93
C PHE A 119 9.75 15.26 6.36
N ARG A 120 8.72 15.05 7.18
CA ARG A 120 7.97 16.12 7.84
C ARG A 120 8.23 16.06 9.33
N VAL A 121 8.60 17.19 9.93
CA VAL A 121 8.84 17.31 11.38
C VAL A 121 7.52 17.54 12.10
N TYR A 122 7.24 16.71 13.12
CA TYR A 122 6.04 16.81 13.96
C TYR A 122 6.34 17.39 15.33
N THR A 123 7.50 17.08 15.90
CA THR A 123 7.96 17.65 17.18
C THR A 123 9.46 17.89 17.22
N GLY A 124 9.89 18.75 18.14
CA GLY A 124 11.30 19.08 18.37
C GLY A 124 11.97 19.81 17.21
N LYS A 125 13.29 19.71 17.18
CA LYS A 125 14.16 20.34 16.17
C LYS A 125 15.27 19.38 15.80
N LEU A 126 15.80 19.54 14.60
CA LEU A 126 16.90 18.73 14.09
C LEU A 126 17.97 19.65 13.54
N LYS A 127 19.23 19.42 13.91
CA LYS A 127 20.40 20.13 13.39
C LYS A 127 21.34 19.20 12.65
N ILE A 128 22.16 19.77 11.78
CA ILE A 128 23.28 19.04 11.19
C ILE A 128 24.20 18.55 12.32
N GLY A 129 24.64 17.30 12.24
CA GLY A 129 25.50 16.65 13.23
C GLY A 129 24.74 15.88 14.31
N ASP A 130 23.43 16.08 14.44
CA ASP A 130 22.61 15.35 15.42
C ASP A 130 22.55 13.86 15.10
N ASN A 131 22.48 13.05 16.15
CA ASN A 131 22.26 11.60 16.05
C ASN A 131 20.78 11.31 16.21
N ILE A 132 20.21 10.63 15.23
CA ILE A 132 18.80 10.23 15.19
C ILE A 132 18.67 8.71 15.30
N LEU A 133 17.51 8.28 15.79
CA LEU A 133 17.10 6.87 15.83
C LEU A 133 16.05 6.60 14.75
N ILE A 134 16.29 5.60 13.91
CA ILE A 134 15.25 5.03 13.04
C ILE A 134 14.46 4.02 13.87
N TYR A 135 13.19 4.33 14.18
CA TYR A 135 12.40 3.54 15.12
C TYR A 135 12.28 2.05 14.71
N ARG A 136 12.06 1.78 13.42
CA ARG A 136 11.88 0.41 12.89
C ARG A 136 13.12 -0.48 13.05
N THR A 137 14.30 0.06 12.79
CA THR A 137 15.56 -0.72 12.77
C THR A 137 16.34 -0.59 14.07
N LYS A 138 15.97 0.36 14.93
CA LYS A 138 16.72 0.79 16.12
C LYS A 138 18.16 1.20 15.82
N LYS A 139 18.47 1.51 14.56
CA LYS A 139 19.79 1.98 14.15
C LYS A 139 19.92 3.47 14.42
N LYS A 140 21.09 3.87 14.92
CA LYS A 140 21.49 5.25 15.11
C LYS A 140 22.17 5.73 13.83
N GLU A 141 21.77 6.88 13.34
CA GLU A 141 22.33 7.51 12.13
C GLU A 141 22.68 8.96 12.46
N LYS A 142 23.78 9.46 11.90
CA LYS A 142 24.22 10.85 12.08
C LYS A 142 23.82 11.68 10.88
N ILE A 143 23.27 12.86 11.12
CA ILE A 143 22.81 13.73 10.04
C ILE A 143 23.99 14.52 9.48
N SER A 144 24.27 14.32 8.19
CA SER A 144 25.37 14.98 7.50
C SER A 144 24.93 16.30 6.83
N ARG A 145 23.82 16.27 6.09
CA ARG A 145 23.31 17.42 5.32
C ARG A 145 21.78 17.45 5.34
N ILE A 146 21.23 18.64 5.48
CA ILE A 146 19.80 18.91 5.40
C ILE A 146 19.57 19.92 4.26
N TYR A 147 18.56 19.67 3.44
CA TYR A 147 18.17 20.51 2.33
C TYR A 147 16.71 20.94 2.45
N GLN A 148 16.46 22.23 2.23
CA GLN A 148 15.14 22.74 1.93
C GLN A 148 14.95 22.74 0.42
N ILE A 149 13.93 22.03 -0.05
CA ILE A 149 13.69 21.85 -1.48
C ILE A 149 12.69 22.90 -1.94
N HIS A 150 13.15 23.79 -2.81
CA HIS A 150 12.33 24.75 -3.53
C HIS A 150 12.10 24.25 -4.96
N ALA A 151 11.22 24.93 -5.71
CA ALA A 151 10.77 24.50 -7.03
C ALA A 151 11.92 24.11 -7.99
N ASN A 152 13.02 24.86 -8.00
CA ASN A 152 14.16 24.64 -8.90
C ASN A 152 15.52 24.57 -8.19
N LYS A 153 15.57 24.66 -6.86
CA LYS A 153 16.83 24.75 -6.11
C LYS A 153 16.74 23.95 -4.81
N ASN A 154 17.86 23.30 -4.47
CA ASN A 154 18.06 22.64 -3.18
C ASN A 154 18.94 23.54 -2.31
N ILE A 155 18.36 24.15 -1.28
CA ILE A 155 19.06 25.09 -0.41
C ILE A 155 19.55 24.32 0.82
N PRO A 156 20.87 24.22 1.07
CA PRO A 156 21.38 23.59 2.29
C PRO A 156 21.00 24.44 3.51
N ILE A 157 20.50 23.80 4.56
CA ILE A 157 20.08 24.46 5.81
C ILE A 157 20.67 23.74 7.02
N ASN A 158 20.96 24.49 8.08
CA ASN A 158 21.64 23.93 9.27
C ASN A 158 20.67 23.32 10.29
N LYS A 159 19.39 23.68 10.23
CA LYS A 159 18.36 23.23 11.17
C LYS A 159 16.97 23.19 10.56
N VAL A 160 16.11 22.34 11.08
CA VAL A 160 14.66 22.28 10.79
C VAL A 160 13.85 22.28 12.08
N ASN A 161 12.67 22.88 12.04
CA ASN A 161 11.75 23.03 13.17
C ASN A 161 10.44 22.28 12.94
N VAL A 162 9.59 22.26 13.97
CA VAL A 162 8.24 21.69 13.91
C VAL A 162 7.43 22.28 12.76
N GLY A 163 6.85 21.40 11.94
CA GLY A 163 6.05 21.76 10.78
C GLY A 163 6.83 21.83 9.47
N ASP A 164 8.16 21.93 9.52
CA ASP A 164 8.99 22.02 8.32
C ASP A 164 9.00 20.68 7.56
N ILE A 165 9.11 20.80 6.23
CA ILE A 165 9.37 19.70 5.32
C ILE A 165 10.76 19.92 4.72
N ALA A 166 11.63 18.94 4.87
CA ALA A 166 12.99 18.99 4.38
C ALA A 166 13.44 17.64 3.84
N ALA A 167 14.62 17.61 3.24
CA ALA A 167 15.27 16.39 2.80
C ALA A 167 16.65 16.21 3.44
N ILE A 168 17.02 14.97 3.70
CA ILE A 168 18.34 14.58 4.17
C ILE A 168 18.98 13.60 3.18
N THR A 169 20.31 13.55 3.18
CA THR A 169 21.10 12.61 2.37
C THR A 169 22.05 11.80 3.25
N GLY A 170 22.60 10.72 2.69
CA GLY A 170 23.63 9.91 3.36
C GLY A 170 23.12 8.81 4.31
N ILE A 171 21.81 8.55 4.35
CA ILE A 171 21.22 7.49 5.18
C ILE A 171 20.75 6.33 4.30
N ASN A 172 21.31 5.15 4.51
CA ASN A 172 21.02 3.99 3.67
C ASN A 172 19.79 3.21 4.17
N ASN A 173 19.71 2.93 5.49
CA ASN A 173 18.75 1.98 6.07
C ASN A 173 17.35 2.54 6.36
N ILE A 174 16.88 3.46 5.53
CA ILE A 174 15.60 4.15 5.70
C ILE A 174 14.63 3.85 4.54
N LYS A 175 13.35 3.73 4.89
CA LYS A 175 12.23 3.45 3.97
C LYS A 175 11.11 4.48 4.11
N THR A 176 10.33 4.64 3.05
CA THR A 176 9.10 5.44 3.08
C THR A 176 8.15 4.90 4.15
N GLY A 177 7.64 5.79 5.01
CA GLY A 177 6.83 5.46 6.17
C GLY A 177 7.60 5.24 7.47
N ASP A 178 8.93 5.31 7.47
CA ASP A 178 9.73 5.21 8.70
C ASP A 178 9.61 6.48 9.57
N THR A 179 9.62 6.29 10.89
CA THR A 179 9.77 7.38 11.86
C THR A 179 11.23 7.58 12.23
N ILE A 180 11.67 8.83 12.16
CA ILE A 180 12.96 9.30 12.67
C ILE A 180 12.69 10.06 13.96
N CYS A 181 13.38 9.71 15.04
CA CYS A 181 13.15 10.30 16.35
C CYS A 181 14.44 10.52 17.14
N ASP A 182 14.35 11.28 18.23
CA ASP A 182 15.43 11.42 19.20
C ASP A 182 15.72 10.07 19.90
N ILE A 183 16.99 9.82 20.21
CA ILE A 183 17.43 8.61 20.92
C ILE A 183 16.88 8.58 22.34
N LYS A 184 16.72 9.74 22.98
CA LYS A 184 16.25 9.84 24.37
C LYS A 184 14.77 9.55 24.52
N ALA A 185 13.98 9.76 23.47
CA ALA A 185 12.54 9.57 23.47
C ALA A 185 12.11 8.88 22.17
N PRO A 186 12.26 7.55 22.07
CA PRO A 186 11.86 6.79 20.90
C PRO A 186 10.33 6.78 20.79
N ILE A 187 9.81 7.47 19.77
CA ILE A 187 8.37 7.56 19.52
C ILE A 187 8.09 6.98 18.14
N MET A 188 7.06 6.13 18.04
CA MET A 188 6.53 5.67 16.76
C MET A 188 5.43 6.62 16.33
N LEU A 189 5.58 7.26 15.17
CA LEU A 189 4.47 7.95 14.52
C LEU A 189 3.60 6.93 13.77
N GLU A 190 2.39 7.35 13.40
CA GLU A 190 1.42 6.48 12.75
C GLU A 190 2.01 5.85 11.47
N LYS A 191 1.91 4.52 11.37
CA LYS A 191 2.53 3.76 10.29
C LYS A 191 1.64 3.80 9.05
N ILE A 192 2.23 4.22 7.94
CA ILE A 192 1.57 4.11 6.63
C ILE A 192 1.46 2.62 6.27
N THR A 193 0.23 2.11 6.17
CA THR A 193 -0.03 0.74 5.73
C THR A 193 -0.09 0.67 4.21
N PHE A 194 0.88 0.01 3.61
CA PHE A 194 0.90 -0.22 2.15
C PHE A 194 0.11 -1.47 1.80
N PRO A 195 -0.79 -1.41 0.81
CA PRO A 195 -1.47 -2.61 0.31
C PRO A 195 -0.47 -3.57 -0.35
N LYS A 196 -0.79 -4.87 -0.35
CA LYS A 196 0.01 -5.86 -1.08
C LYS A 196 -0.24 -5.67 -2.59
N PRO A 197 0.80 -5.80 -3.44
CA PRO A 197 0.60 -5.77 -4.89
C PRO A 197 -0.23 -6.97 -5.34
N VAL A 198 -0.94 -6.82 -6.46
CA VAL A 198 -1.93 -7.79 -6.93
C VAL A 198 -1.73 -8.22 -8.39
N ILE A 199 -1.00 -7.42 -9.17
CA ILE A 199 -0.60 -7.73 -10.55
C ILE A 199 0.91 -7.94 -10.59
N GLY A 200 1.36 -9.00 -11.24
CA GLY A 200 2.74 -9.22 -11.64
C GLY A 200 2.90 -9.08 -13.15
N LEU A 201 4.01 -8.51 -13.61
CA LEU A 201 4.39 -8.49 -15.01
C LEU A 201 5.79 -9.09 -15.13
N ALA A 202 5.93 -10.10 -15.99
CA ALA A 202 7.24 -10.60 -16.35
C ALA A 202 7.98 -9.54 -17.17
N ILE A 203 9.18 -9.20 -16.75
CA ILE A 203 10.05 -8.23 -17.41
C ILE A 203 11.40 -8.86 -17.73
N LYS A 204 11.91 -8.56 -18.93
CA LYS A 204 13.25 -8.95 -19.36
C LYS A 204 13.89 -7.78 -20.10
N SER A 205 15.19 -7.55 -19.91
CA SER A 205 15.90 -6.60 -20.77
C SER A 205 16.00 -7.16 -22.19
N LYS A 206 15.90 -6.28 -23.20
CA LYS A 206 16.10 -6.68 -24.60
C LYS A 206 17.53 -7.17 -24.84
N GLU A 207 18.49 -6.53 -24.18
CA GLU A 207 19.91 -6.88 -24.23
C GLU A 207 20.34 -7.59 -22.93
N GLN A 208 21.04 -8.70 -23.06
CA GLN A 208 21.44 -9.54 -21.92
C GLN A 208 22.51 -8.88 -21.05
N SER A 209 23.34 -8.00 -21.62
CA SER A 209 24.34 -7.18 -20.92
C SER A 209 23.73 -6.23 -19.87
N ASN A 210 22.47 -5.82 -20.06
CA ASN A 210 21.79 -4.86 -19.19
C ASN A 210 21.08 -5.51 -17.99
N ASN A 211 21.10 -6.85 -17.84
CA ASN A 211 20.43 -7.54 -16.72
C ASN A 211 20.96 -7.11 -15.34
N ASN A 212 22.28 -6.93 -15.21
CA ASN A 212 22.88 -6.48 -13.95
C ASN A 212 22.46 -5.04 -13.62
N LYS A 213 22.46 -4.15 -14.61
CA LYS A 213 21.99 -2.76 -14.46
C LYS A 213 20.50 -2.70 -14.09
N LEU A 214 19.68 -3.51 -14.75
CA LEU A 214 18.25 -3.62 -14.47
C LEU A 214 18.00 -4.05 -13.02
N SER A 215 18.74 -5.04 -12.51
CA SER A 215 18.63 -5.51 -11.12
C SER A 215 18.94 -4.39 -10.11
N ILE A 216 19.98 -3.59 -10.38
CA ILE A 216 20.36 -2.44 -9.55
C ILE A 216 19.26 -1.37 -9.57
N ILE A 217 18.73 -1.01 -10.76
CA ILE A 217 17.68 0.01 -10.91
C ILE A 217 16.39 -0.44 -10.21
N LEU A 218 15.99 -1.69 -10.42
CA LEU A 218 14.84 -2.28 -9.77
C LEU A 218 14.95 -2.24 -8.24
N SER A 219 16.16 -2.48 -7.69
CA SER A 219 16.40 -2.33 -6.25
C SER A 219 16.25 -0.88 -5.75
N LYS A 220 16.61 0.11 -6.57
CA LYS A 220 16.40 1.54 -6.26
C LYS A 220 14.90 1.87 -6.27
N LEU A 221 14.17 1.46 -7.31
CA LEU A 221 12.73 1.68 -7.43
C LEU A 221 11.93 1.03 -6.29
N LEU A 222 12.32 -0.17 -5.84
CA LEU A 222 11.72 -0.82 -4.66
C LEU A 222 11.92 -0.03 -3.35
N ASN A 223 13.00 0.75 -3.25
CA ASN A 223 13.23 1.61 -2.09
C ASN A 223 12.42 2.91 -2.16
N GLU A 224 12.12 3.39 -3.36
CA GLU A 224 11.26 4.57 -3.59
C GLU A 224 9.79 4.23 -3.34
N ASP A 225 9.31 3.12 -3.91
CA ASP A 225 7.92 2.67 -3.82
C ASP A 225 7.79 1.35 -3.03
N PRO A 226 7.28 1.40 -1.77
CA PRO A 226 7.12 0.22 -0.93
C PRO A 226 5.98 -0.71 -1.37
N THR A 227 5.15 -0.30 -2.33
CA THR A 227 4.06 -1.12 -2.88
C THR A 227 4.53 -2.06 -3.98
N LEU A 228 5.72 -1.79 -4.56
CA LEU A 228 6.35 -2.67 -5.53
C LEU A 228 6.98 -3.90 -4.85
N LYS A 229 6.95 -5.04 -5.55
CA LYS A 229 7.70 -6.24 -5.16
C LYS A 229 8.31 -6.89 -6.39
N ILE A 230 9.40 -7.60 -6.18
CA ILE A 230 10.04 -8.38 -7.25
C ILE A 230 10.17 -9.81 -6.78
N LYS A 231 9.88 -10.75 -7.67
CA LYS A 231 10.19 -12.18 -7.48
C LYS A 231 10.83 -12.72 -8.74
N ILE A 232 11.72 -13.68 -8.57
CA ILE A 232 12.25 -14.46 -9.68
C ILE A 232 11.40 -15.74 -9.76
N ASN A 233 10.84 -15.99 -10.93
CA ASN A 233 10.03 -17.18 -11.18
C ASN A 233 10.91 -18.42 -11.41
N LYS A 234 10.31 -19.62 -11.39
CA LYS A 234 11.01 -20.90 -11.64
C LYS A 234 11.76 -20.91 -12.98
N SER A 235 11.26 -20.18 -13.99
CA SER A 235 11.90 -20.01 -15.30
C SER A 235 13.00 -18.94 -15.32
N ASN A 236 13.53 -18.53 -14.16
CA ASN A 236 14.51 -17.45 -13.99
C ASN A 236 14.11 -16.09 -14.59
N GLN A 237 12.81 -15.85 -14.75
CA GLN A 237 12.29 -14.56 -15.21
C GLN A 237 12.02 -13.63 -14.02
N THR A 238 12.31 -12.35 -14.19
CA THR A 238 12.02 -11.33 -13.19
C THR A 238 10.56 -10.91 -13.32
N ILE A 239 9.78 -11.07 -12.25
CA ILE A 239 8.38 -10.60 -12.19
C ILE A 239 8.32 -9.39 -11.28
N LEU A 240 7.89 -8.28 -11.86
CA LEU A 240 7.61 -7.03 -11.17
C LEU A 240 6.14 -6.99 -10.77
N TYR A 241 5.87 -6.93 -9.47
CA TYR A 241 4.54 -6.84 -8.89
C TYR A 241 4.22 -5.41 -8.49
N GLY A 242 3.01 -4.96 -8.82
CA GLY A 242 2.49 -3.63 -8.50
C GLY A 242 1.00 -3.65 -8.16
N MET A 243 0.46 -2.46 -7.91
CA MET A 243 -0.96 -2.29 -7.52
C MET A 243 -1.94 -2.35 -8.70
N GLY A 244 -1.45 -2.09 -9.92
CA GLY A 244 -2.28 -1.94 -11.11
C GLY A 244 -1.44 -1.89 -12.39
N GLU A 245 -2.10 -2.02 -13.54
CA GLU A 245 -1.46 -2.00 -14.87
C GLU A 245 -0.77 -0.66 -15.14
N LEU A 246 -1.49 0.46 -14.97
CA LEU A 246 -0.90 1.80 -15.10
C LEU A 246 0.30 2.03 -14.18
N HIS A 247 0.25 1.48 -12.96
CA HIS A 247 1.38 1.61 -12.04
C HIS A 247 2.61 0.89 -12.62
N LEU A 248 2.46 -0.35 -13.10
CA LEU A 248 3.56 -1.09 -13.73
C LEU A 248 4.06 -0.40 -15.01
N ASP A 249 3.16 0.16 -15.82
CA ASP A 249 3.53 0.89 -17.04
C ASP A 249 4.38 2.12 -16.74
N ILE A 250 4.00 2.94 -15.75
CA ILE A 250 4.79 4.10 -15.32
C ILE A 250 6.17 3.66 -14.84
N ILE A 251 6.26 2.58 -14.07
CA ILE A 251 7.55 2.08 -13.58
C ILE A 251 8.44 1.59 -14.73
N ILE A 252 7.88 0.92 -15.71
CA ILE A 252 8.64 0.47 -16.90
C ILE A 252 9.07 1.65 -17.75
N ASP A 253 8.17 2.62 -17.95
CA ASP A 253 8.46 3.86 -18.67
C ASP A 253 9.60 4.65 -18.01
N ARG A 254 9.63 4.73 -16.67
CA ARG A 254 10.77 5.29 -15.93
C ARG A 254 12.07 4.53 -16.20
N ILE A 255 12.05 3.19 -16.27
CA ILE A 255 13.27 2.42 -16.57
C ILE A 255 13.74 2.68 -18.01
N ILE A 256 12.82 2.82 -18.97
CA ILE A 256 13.14 3.11 -20.37
C ILE A 256 13.69 4.54 -20.51
N ASN A 257 12.99 5.54 -19.96
CA ASN A 257 13.27 6.95 -20.19
C ASN A 257 14.33 7.53 -19.25
N GLU A 258 14.37 7.13 -17.96
CA GLU A 258 15.35 7.65 -17.00
C GLU A 258 16.69 6.89 -17.08
N HIS A 259 16.68 5.64 -17.54
CA HIS A 259 17.85 4.76 -17.50
C HIS A 259 18.26 4.16 -18.86
N ASN A 260 17.53 4.47 -19.94
CA ASN A 260 17.81 4.02 -21.31
C ASN A 260 17.93 2.48 -21.44
N ILE A 261 17.12 1.73 -20.66
CA ILE A 261 17.07 0.26 -20.75
C ILE A 261 15.77 -0.17 -21.42
N ASN A 262 15.90 -0.75 -22.61
CA ASN A 262 14.77 -1.33 -23.31
C ASN A 262 14.30 -2.62 -22.63
N ILE A 263 13.02 -2.66 -22.25
CA ILE A 263 12.38 -3.79 -21.57
C ILE A 263 11.35 -4.45 -22.50
N ILE A 264 11.37 -5.78 -22.53
CA ILE A 264 10.31 -6.60 -23.12
C ILE A 264 9.32 -6.98 -22.01
N LYS A 265 8.04 -6.64 -22.23
CA LYS A 265 6.93 -6.94 -21.33
C LYS A 265 6.32 -8.30 -21.67
N GLY A 266 6.19 -9.18 -20.68
CA GLY A 266 5.39 -10.40 -20.78
C GLY A 266 3.91 -10.14 -20.54
N LYS A 267 3.09 -11.21 -20.47
CA LYS A 267 1.67 -11.07 -20.11
C LYS A 267 1.50 -10.77 -18.61
N PRO A 268 0.55 -9.90 -18.22
CA PRO A 268 0.19 -9.71 -16.82
C PRO A 268 -0.26 -11.04 -16.18
N GLN A 269 0.26 -11.32 -14.99
CA GLN A 269 -0.08 -12.48 -14.19
C GLN A 269 -0.70 -12.04 -12.87
N VAL A 270 -1.74 -12.73 -12.44
CA VAL A 270 -2.40 -12.47 -11.16
C VAL A 270 -1.69 -13.22 -10.04
N GLU A 271 -1.50 -12.57 -8.89
CA GLU A 271 -0.96 -13.27 -7.70
C GLU A 271 -2.06 -14.08 -7.01
N TYR A 272 -2.30 -15.30 -7.49
CA TYR A 272 -3.16 -16.29 -6.83
C TYR A 272 -2.60 -16.72 -5.46
N LYS A 273 -3.47 -17.31 -4.64
CA LYS A 273 -3.14 -17.92 -3.35
C LYS A 273 -3.77 -19.29 -3.25
N GLU A 274 -3.28 -20.11 -2.34
CA GLU A 274 -3.85 -21.43 -2.07
C GLU A 274 -4.41 -21.50 -0.64
N GLU A 275 -5.42 -22.33 -0.44
CA GLU A 275 -6.04 -22.57 0.87
C GLU A 275 -6.34 -24.05 1.07
N LEU A 276 -6.04 -24.55 2.26
CA LEU A 276 -6.32 -25.93 2.66
C LEU A 276 -7.79 -26.04 3.06
N THR A 277 -8.51 -27.11 2.71
CA THR A 277 -9.94 -27.23 3.05
C THR A 277 -10.22 -28.27 4.13
N LYS A 278 -9.41 -29.33 4.22
CA LYS A 278 -9.56 -30.39 5.22
C LYS A 278 -8.41 -30.40 6.21
N THR A 279 -8.71 -30.80 7.44
CA THR A 279 -7.68 -31.10 8.45
C THR A 279 -7.33 -32.58 8.38
N ILE A 280 -6.04 -32.91 8.33
CA ILE A 280 -5.54 -34.29 8.26
C ILE A 280 -4.45 -34.51 9.30
N LYS A 281 -4.44 -35.70 9.91
CA LYS A 281 -3.41 -36.18 10.82
C LYS A 281 -2.33 -36.89 10.00
N TYR A 282 -1.07 -36.53 10.20
CA TYR A 282 0.05 -37.08 9.44
C TYR A 282 1.24 -37.34 10.36
N ARG A 283 1.90 -38.48 10.19
CA ARG A 283 3.16 -38.83 10.86
C ARG A 283 4.26 -38.87 9.82
N LYS A 284 5.37 -38.16 10.06
CA LYS A 284 6.56 -38.27 9.23
C LYS A 284 7.77 -38.67 10.07
N ILE A 285 8.36 -39.79 9.68
CA ILE A 285 9.63 -40.29 10.19
C ILE A 285 10.69 -40.01 9.13
N PHE A 286 11.77 -39.36 9.53
CA PHE A 286 12.97 -39.12 8.74
C PHE A 286 14.11 -39.94 9.35
N LYS A 287 14.60 -40.95 8.63
CA LYS A 287 15.77 -41.73 8.99
C LYS A 287 16.72 -41.74 7.79
N LYS A 288 17.96 -41.32 7.96
CA LYS A 288 18.98 -41.40 6.92
C LYS A 288 20.34 -41.66 7.54
N GLN A 289 21.08 -42.61 6.99
CA GLN A 289 22.44 -42.94 7.43
C GLN A 289 23.34 -42.82 6.20
N THR A 290 24.23 -41.82 6.19
CA THR A 290 25.20 -41.60 5.10
C THR A 290 26.59 -41.58 5.71
N GLY A 291 27.25 -42.75 5.79
CA GLY A 291 28.68 -42.90 6.11
C GLY A 291 29.21 -42.27 7.40
N GLY A 292 28.34 -41.73 8.27
CA GLY A 292 28.67 -40.96 9.48
C GLY A 292 27.48 -40.93 10.46
N ARG A 293 27.41 -39.92 11.35
CA ARG A 293 26.31 -39.78 12.34
C ARG A 293 24.94 -39.90 11.66
N GLY A 294 24.06 -40.72 12.24
CA GLY A 294 22.71 -40.91 11.72
C GLY A 294 21.92 -39.63 11.79
N LYS A 295 20.87 -39.54 10.97
CA LYS A 295 19.85 -38.48 11.06
C LYS A 295 18.51 -39.10 11.39
N PHE A 296 17.91 -38.66 12.49
CA PHE A 296 16.62 -39.13 12.96
C PHE A 296 15.70 -37.98 13.36
N ALA A 297 14.47 -37.97 12.89
CA ALA A 297 13.40 -37.14 13.43
C ALA A 297 12.03 -37.75 13.14
N ASP A 298 11.12 -37.72 14.12
CA ASP A 298 9.74 -38.19 13.95
C ASP A 298 8.78 -37.14 14.49
N ILE A 299 7.82 -36.76 13.65
CA ILE A 299 6.81 -35.75 13.96
C ILE A 299 5.41 -36.25 13.61
N LEU A 300 4.49 -36.13 14.56
CA LEU A 300 3.07 -36.37 14.40
C LEU A 300 2.31 -35.06 14.56
N PHE A 301 1.61 -34.63 13.51
CA PHE A 301 0.89 -33.36 13.51
C PHE A 301 -0.45 -33.45 12.79
N ASN A 302 -1.37 -32.54 13.13
CA ASN A 302 -2.50 -32.23 12.25
C ASN A 302 -2.22 -30.95 11.48
N ILE A 303 -2.58 -30.93 10.22
CA ILE A 303 -2.47 -29.78 9.33
C ILE A 303 -3.82 -29.51 8.64
N GLY A 304 -4.22 -28.25 8.54
CA GLY A 304 -5.50 -27.87 7.94
C GLY A 304 -5.73 -26.36 7.85
N PRO A 305 -6.94 -25.92 7.46
CA PRO A 305 -7.31 -24.51 7.43
C PRO A 305 -7.23 -23.87 8.83
N SER A 306 -6.89 -22.57 8.87
CA SER A 306 -7.08 -21.76 10.07
C SER A 306 -8.29 -20.83 9.88
N TYR A 307 -9.15 -20.80 10.89
CA TYR A 307 -10.35 -19.96 10.93
C TYR A 307 -10.11 -18.61 11.61
N LYS A 308 -8.89 -18.30 12.03
CA LYS A 308 -8.56 -17.01 12.63
C LYS A 308 -8.70 -15.89 11.59
N THR A 309 -9.10 -14.72 12.06
CA THR A 309 -9.19 -13.49 11.23
C THR A 309 -7.82 -13.10 10.66
N ASN A 310 -6.76 -13.30 11.43
CA ASN A 310 -5.38 -12.96 11.05
C ASN A 310 -4.76 -13.95 10.06
N ASN A 311 -3.94 -13.44 9.14
CA ASN A 311 -3.12 -14.24 8.22
C ASN A 311 -1.91 -14.83 8.94
N GLY A 312 -1.45 -16.01 8.49
CA GLY A 312 -0.23 -16.66 8.96
C GLY A 312 -0.44 -18.08 9.52
N LEU A 313 0.62 -18.60 10.14
CA LEU A 313 0.65 -19.91 10.76
C LEU A 313 0.06 -19.86 12.18
N GLU A 314 -1.02 -20.60 12.40
CA GLU A 314 -1.51 -20.94 13.73
C GLU A 314 -0.85 -22.25 14.19
N PHE A 315 0.21 -22.13 14.98
CA PHE A 315 0.94 -23.27 15.51
C PHE A 315 0.56 -23.55 16.97
N ILE A 316 0.09 -24.77 17.24
CA ILE A 316 -0.29 -25.23 18.58
C ILE A 316 0.59 -26.43 18.95
N ASN A 317 1.31 -26.33 20.06
CA ASN A 317 2.10 -27.43 20.59
C ASN A 317 1.30 -28.20 21.65
N LYS A 318 1.07 -29.49 21.43
CA LYS A 318 0.43 -30.42 22.39
C LYS A 318 1.36 -31.56 22.84
N VAL A 319 2.64 -31.52 22.47
CA VAL A 319 3.63 -32.55 22.86
C VAL A 319 3.75 -32.60 24.39
N ARG A 320 3.65 -33.81 24.95
CA ARG A 320 3.79 -34.11 26.38
C ARG A 320 4.96 -35.08 26.58
N GLY A 321 5.52 -35.14 27.79
CA GLY A 321 6.51 -36.17 28.17
C GLY A 321 7.92 -36.02 27.60
N GLY A 322 8.27 -34.92 26.93
CA GLY A 322 9.63 -34.69 26.42
C GLY A 322 9.98 -35.45 25.12
N ASN A 323 9.01 -36.13 24.51
CA ASN A 323 9.13 -36.89 23.25
C ASN A 323 9.73 -36.09 22.08
N ILE A 324 9.61 -34.76 22.12
CA ILE A 324 10.42 -33.85 21.32
C ILE A 324 11.00 -32.81 22.28
N PRO A 325 12.33 -32.63 22.34
CA PRO A 325 12.98 -31.59 23.12
C PRO A 325 12.42 -30.21 22.79
N LYS A 326 12.19 -29.37 23.81
CA LYS A 326 11.59 -28.03 23.65
C LYS A 326 12.37 -27.13 22.69
N GLU A 327 13.68 -27.37 22.55
CA GLU A 327 14.59 -26.63 21.67
C GLU A 327 14.29 -26.82 20.18
N TYR A 328 13.72 -27.96 19.78
CA TYR A 328 13.41 -28.24 18.37
C TYR A 328 12.03 -27.72 17.95
N ILE A 329 11.14 -27.40 18.88
CA ILE A 329 9.77 -26.93 18.61
C ILE A 329 9.75 -25.58 17.86
N PRO A 330 10.57 -24.57 18.23
CA PRO A 330 10.70 -23.33 17.45
C PRO A 330 11.14 -23.56 16.01
N ILE A 331 11.99 -24.57 15.77
CA ILE A 331 12.53 -24.91 14.46
C ILE A 331 11.42 -25.51 13.59
N ILE A 332 10.68 -26.50 14.10
CA ILE A 332 9.50 -27.07 13.43
C ILE A 332 8.50 -25.97 13.07
N LYS A 333 8.19 -25.06 14.01
CA LYS A 333 7.30 -23.93 13.75
C LYS A 333 7.82 -23.00 12.65
N LYS A 334 9.11 -22.69 12.65
CA LYS A 334 9.76 -21.87 11.62
C LYS A 334 9.70 -22.56 10.26
N SER A 335 9.99 -23.86 10.21
CA SER A 335 9.96 -24.66 8.98
C SER A 335 8.55 -24.72 8.37
N PHE A 336 7.50 -24.96 9.17
CA PHE A 336 6.12 -24.88 8.66
C PHE A 336 5.78 -23.49 8.12
N LYS A 337 6.20 -22.42 8.80
CA LYS A 337 5.96 -21.05 8.36
C LYS A 337 6.66 -20.73 7.03
N GLU A 338 7.87 -21.24 6.83
CA GLU A 338 8.58 -21.08 5.55
C GLU A 338 7.97 -21.92 4.43
N SER A 339 7.54 -23.13 4.76
CA SER A 339 6.85 -24.04 3.84
C SER A 339 5.55 -23.46 3.29
N MET A 340 4.82 -22.63 4.05
CA MET A 340 3.60 -21.93 3.57
C MET A 340 3.82 -21.06 2.32
N LYS A 341 5.07 -20.65 2.03
CA LYS A 341 5.38 -19.87 0.83
C LYS A 341 5.11 -20.63 -0.47
N VAL A 342 5.11 -21.96 -0.42
CA VAL A 342 4.89 -22.83 -1.58
C VAL A 342 3.70 -23.74 -1.29
N GLY A 343 2.61 -23.52 -2.00
CA GLY A 343 1.41 -24.34 -1.94
C GLY A 343 1.51 -25.65 -2.73
N PRO A 344 0.60 -26.60 -2.48
CA PRO A 344 0.56 -27.91 -3.15
C PRO A 344 0.18 -27.91 -4.63
N LEU A 345 -0.61 -26.95 -5.12
CA LEU A 345 -1.18 -26.99 -6.47
C LEU A 345 -0.20 -26.43 -7.50
N TYR A 346 -0.09 -25.10 -7.55
CA TYR A 346 0.78 -24.40 -8.51
C TYR A 346 1.97 -23.73 -7.82
N GLY A 347 2.11 -23.95 -6.51
CA GLY A 347 3.18 -23.36 -5.70
C GLY A 347 2.87 -21.96 -5.22
N TYR A 348 1.61 -21.52 -5.24
CA TYR A 348 1.24 -20.22 -4.68
C TYR A 348 1.24 -20.25 -3.16
N GLU A 349 1.54 -19.12 -2.54
CA GLU A 349 1.60 -18.99 -1.08
C GLU A 349 0.23 -19.30 -0.42
N ILE A 350 0.28 -20.06 0.68
CA ILE A 350 -0.85 -20.31 1.56
C ILE A 350 -0.96 -19.17 2.57
N LEU A 351 -2.09 -18.47 2.60
CA LEU A 351 -2.28 -17.30 3.48
C LEU A 351 -2.45 -17.66 4.96
N LYS A 352 -3.14 -18.77 5.23
CA LYS A 352 -3.54 -19.21 6.56
C LYS A 352 -3.45 -20.72 6.65
N MET A 353 -2.84 -21.20 7.73
CA MET A 353 -2.69 -22.62 7.98
C MET A 353 -2.66 -22.86 9.49
N LYS A 354 -3.37 -23.88 9.94
CA LYS A 354 -3.31 -24.37 11.31
C LYS A 354 -2.50 -25.65 11.36
N VAL A 355 -1.52 -25.70 12.24
CA VAL A 355 -0.73 -26.89 12.55
C VAL A 355 -0.80 -27.15 14.04
N THR A 356 -1.22 -28.34 14.42
CA THR A 356 -1.15 -28.82 15.81
C THR A 356 -0.12 -29.94 15.88
N LEU A 357 1.02 -29.68 16.52
CA LEU A 357 2.01 -30.72 16.81
C LEU A 357 1.49 -31.56 17.98
N ILE A 358 1.24 -32.84 17.72
CA ILE A 358 0.61 -33.76 18.66
C ILE A 358 1.68 -34.47 19.47
N ASP A 359 2.61 -35.11 18.77
CA ASP A 359 3.61 -35.99 19.36
C ASP A 359 4.81 -36.17 18.40
N GLY A 360 5.81 -36.94 18.80
CA GLY A 360 6.92 -37.35 17.94
C GLY A 360 7.91 -38.24 18.67
N SER A 361 9.10 -38.41 18.10
CA SER A 361 10.21 -39.06 18.78
C SER A 361 11.55 -38.49 18.31
N PHE A 362 12.56 -38.61 19.15
CA PHE A 362 13.94 -38.22 18.84
C PHE A 362 14.91 -39.31 19.30
N HIS A 363 16.08 -39.36 18.68
CA HIS A 363 17.19 -40.20 19.10
C HIS A 363 18.29 -39.28 19.68
N PRO A 364 18.81 -39.55 20.89
CA PRO A 364 19.69 -38.61 21.59
C PRO A 364 20.99 -38.30 20.84
N VAL A 365 21.48 -39.22 20.00
CA VAL A 365 22.72 -39.06 19.24
C VAL A 365 22.49 -38.60 17.80
N ASP A 366 21.38 -39.04 17.18
CA ASP A 366 21.13 -38.86 15.74
C ASP A 366 20.11 -37.76 15.41
N SER A 367 19.44 -37.20 16.42
CA SER A 367 18.49 -36.10 16.21
C SER A 367 19.14 -34.74 16.39
N ASP A 368 19.20 -33.99 15.30
CA ASP A 368 19.62 -32.59 15.25
C ASP A 368 18.51 -31.66 14.74
N SER A 369 18.76 -30.36 14.82
CA SER A 369 17.86 -29.32 14.31
C SER A 369 17.52 -29.48 12.83
N LEU A 370 18.52 -29.86 12.02
CA LEU A 370 18.36 -30.08 10.59
C LEU A 370 17.45 -31.27 10.29
N SER A 371 17.52 -32.36 11.06
CA SER A 371 16.65 -33.53 10.90
C SER A 371 15.18 -33.17 11.10
N PHE A 372 14.86 -32.39 12.15
CA PHE A 372 13.49 -31.91 12.38
C PHE A 372 13.02 -30.91 11.31
N GLU A 373 13.91 -30.04 10.82
CA GLU A 373 13.58 -29.13 9.71
C GLU A 373 13.25 -29.91 8.42
N LEU A 374 14.06 -30.91 8.07
CA LEU A 374 13.84 -31.75 6.89
C LEU A 374 12.60 -32.61 7.02
N ALA A 375 12.40 -33.28 8.17
CA ALA A 375 11.19 -34.04 8.47
C ALA A 375 9.94 -33.16 8.33
N THR A 376 9.99 -31.92 8.82
CA THR A 376 8.90 -30.94 8.70
C THR A 376 8.64 -30.57 7.24
N LYS A 377 9.67 -30.25 6.45
CA LYS A 377 9.51 -29.88 5.04
C LYS A 377 8.94 -31.01 4.19
N ILE A 378 9.39 -32.24 4.41
CA ILE A 378 8.92 -33.43 3.68
C ILE A 378 7.50 -33.77 4.13
N GLY A 379 7.26 -33.83 5.45
CA GLY A 379 5.94 -34.08 6.02
C GLY A 379 4.92 -33.05 5.57
N TYR A 380 5.29 -31.77 5.51
CA TYR A 380 4.46 -30.72 4.92
C TYR A 380 4.09 -31.06 3.47
N LYS A 381 5.08 -31.31 2.58
CA LYS A 381 4.84 -31.57 1.15
C LYS A 381 3.91 -32.76 0.88
N GLU A 382 4.01 -33.81 1.68
CA GLU A 382 3.18 -35.01 1.54
C GLU A 382 1.77 -34.79 2.11
N SER A 383 1.68 -34.17 3.28
CA SER A 383 0.42 -33.96 4.00
C SER A 383 -0.52 -32.96 3.31
N ILE A 384 -0.01 -31.85 2.77
CA ILE A 384 -0.82 -30.81 2.10
C ILE A 384 -1.54 -31.29 0.84
N LYS A 385 -1.09 -32.37 0.20
CA LYS A 385 -1.79 -32.94 -0.97
C LYS A 385 -3.10 -33.58 -0.56
N LEU A 386 -3.16 -34.12 0.66
CA LEU A 386 -4.32 -34.82 1.21
C LEU A 386 -5.40 -33.87 1.75
N THR A 387 -5.09 -32.58 1.97
CA THR A 387 -6.03 -31.59 2.53
C THR A 387 -7.05 -31.05 1.52
N LYS A 388 -7.08 -31.58 0.28
CA LYS A 388 -7.89 -31.08 -0.85
C LYS A 388 -7.77 -29.55 -1.02
N PRO A 389 -6.56 -29.04 -1.33
CA PRO A 389 -6.33 -27.60 -1.47
C PRO A 389 -7.18 -26.97 -2.57
N ILE A 390 -7.51 -25.69 -2.42
CA ILE A 390 -8.24 -24.88 -3.41
C ILE A 390 -7.42 -23.66 -3.82
N LEU A 391 -7.62 -23.22 -5.05
CA LEU A 391 -7.05 -21.98 -5.56
C LEU A 391 -7.94 -20.77 -5.20
N LEU A 392 -7.30 -19.67 -4.82
CA LEU A 392 -7.92 -18.39 -4.52
C LEU A 392 -7.45 -17.31 -5.51
N GLU A 393 -8.39 -16.56 -6.07
CA GLU A 393 -8.14 -15.38 -6.89
C GLU A 393 -8.39 -14.08 -6.11
N PRO A 394 -7.65 -12.99 -6.41
CA PRO A 394 -7.91 -11.69 -5.84
C PRO A 394 -9.15 -11.05 -6.46
N ILE A 395 -10.08 -10.65 -5.59
CA ILE A 395 -11.26 -9.87 -5.94
C ILE A 395 -10.99 -8.40 -5.63
N MET A 396 -11.31 -7.56 -6.59
CA MET A 396 -11.16 -6.11 -6.49
C MET A 396 -12.50 -5.47 -6.19
N LYS A 397 -12.51 -4.48 -5.31
CA LYS A 397 -13.59 -3.51 -5.17
C LYS A 397 -13.39 -2.45 -6.24
N LEU A 398 -14.26 -2.45 -7.21
CA LEU A 398 -14.24 -1.56 -8.36
C LEU A 398 -15.39 -0.56 -8.22
N SER A 399 -15.09 0.73 -8.34
CA SER A 399 -16.06 1.83 -8.30
C SER A 399 -15.99 2.55 -9.64
N ILE A 400 -17.06 2.44 -10.42
CA ILE A 400 -17.17 3.05 -11.75
C ILE A 400 -18.09 4.25 -11.67
N HIS A 401 -17.58 5.42 -12.03
CA HIS A 401 -18.30 6.68 -12.09
C HIS A 401 -18.65 6.96 -13.55
N THR A 402 -19.93 7.03 -13.86
CA THR A 402 -20.42 7.19 -15.23
C THR A 402 -21.76 7.93 -15.26
N PRO A 403 -22.08 8.66 -16.34
CA PRO A 403 -23.44 9.14 -16.58
C PRO A 403 -24.45 7.99 -16.75
N ASP A 404 -25.73 8.29 -16.49
CA ASP A 404 -26.84 7.31 -16.49
C ASP A 404 -26.96 6.52 -17.79
N LYS A 405 -26.73 7.19 -18.92
CA LYS A 405 -26.88 6.62 -20.27
C LYS A 405 -26.06 5.34 -20.50
N TYR A 406 -24.95 5.15 -19.78
CA TYR A 406 -24.00 4.07 -20.03
C TYR A 406 -24.08 2.93 -19.01
N ILE A 407 -24.93 3.03 -17.98
CA ILE A 407 -25.00 2.05 -16.89
C ILE A 407 -25.26 0.64 -17.43
N GLY A 408 -26.24 0.48 -18.32
CA GLY A 408 -26.65 -0.84 -18.82
C GLY A 408 -25.49 -1.59 -19.50
N ASN A 409 -24.76 -0.90 -20.38
CA ASN A 409 -23.61 -1.47 -21.09
C ASN A 409 -22.49 -1.86 -20.12
N ILE A 410 -22.22 -1.01 -19.12
CA ILE A 410 -21.17 -1.25 -18.13
C ILE A 410 -21.54 -2.44 -17.23
N ILE A 411 -22.78 -2.54 -16.76
CA ILE A 411 -23.24 -3.67 -15.94
C ILE A 411 -23.15 -4.98 -16.72
N ASN A 412 -23.56 -4.98 -17.99
CA ASN A 412 -23.48 -6.16 -18.84
C ASN A 412 -22.03 -6.66 -18.99
N ASP A 413 -21.08 -5.75 -19.26
CA ASP A 413 -19.67 -6.12 -19.35
C ASP A 413 -19.09 -6.61 -18.01
N ILE A 414 -19.46 -5.99 -16.88
CA ILE A 414 -19.06 -6.46 -15.55
C ILE A 414 -19.60 -7.87 -15.27
N ASN A 415 -20.85 -8.16 -15.64
CA ASN A 415 -21.44 -9.50 -15.48
C ASN A 415 -20.70 -10.54 -16.34
N LYS A 416 -20.34 -10.19 -17.59
CA LYS A 416 -19.49 -11.05 -18.45
C LYS A 416 -18.14 -11.34 -17.80
N ARG A 417 -17.59 -10.38 -17.04
CA ARG A 417 -16.35 -10.49 -16.27
C ARG A 417 -16.51 -11.12 -14.89
N ARG A 418 -17.61 -11.84 -14.62
CA ARG A 418 -17.90 -12.48 -13.32
C ARG A 418 -17.94 -11.49 -12.15
N GLY A 419 -18.11 -10.20 -12.44
CA GLY A 419 -18.24 -9.16 -11.45
C GLY A 419 -19.63 -9.16 -10.86
N ILE A 420 -19.71 -8.89 -9.56
CA ILE A 420 -20.97 -8.82 -8.83
C ILE A 420 -21.22 -7.35 -8.50
N VAL A 421 -22.28 -6.79 -9.06
CA VAL A 421 -22.73 -5.43 -8.70
C VAL A 421 -23.25 -5.46 -7.26
N LYS A 422 -22.68 -4.61 -6.41
CA LYS A 422 -23.06 -4.51 -4.98
C LYS A 422 -24.15 -3.48 -4.78
N ASN A 423 -23.92 -2.27 -5.26
CA ASN A 423 -24.89 -1.19 -5.22
C ASN A 423 -24.57 -0.15 -6.30
N ILE A 424 -25.58 0.65 -6.61
CA ILE A 424 -25.47 1.80 -7.50
C ILE A 424 -25.87 3.01 -6.66
N ILE A 425 -24.95 3.96 -6.49
CA ILE A 425 -25.19 5.18 -5.72
C ILE A 425 -25.47 6.30 -6.72
N ASN A 426 -26.57 7.01 -6.50
CA ASN A 426 -26.92 8.19 -7.28
C ASN A 426 -26.21 9.41 -6.68
N ASN A 427 -25.36 10.06 -7.46
CA ASN A 427 -24.70 11.29 -7.06
C ASN A 427 -24.93 12.37 -8.15
N ASN A 428 -26.10 13.02 -8.08
CA ASN A 428 -26.57 13.98 -9.08
C ASN A 428 -26.54 13.38 -10.50
N ASN A 429 -25.75 13.98 -11.41
CA ASN A 429 -25.63 13.58 -12.82
C ASN A 429 -24.67 12.40 -13.05
N ILE A 430 -24.09 11.83 -11.99
CA ILE A 430 -23.13 10.73 -12.06
C ILE A 430 -23.64 9.58 -11.19
N LYS A 431 -23.56 8.38 -11.73
CA LYS A 431 -23.84 7.12 -11.03
C LYS A 431 -22.54 6.46 -10.66
N ILE A 432 -22.48 5.97 -9.43
CA ILE A 432 -21.33 5.24 -8.91
C ILE A 432 -21.75 3.78 -8.80
N ILE A 433 -21.25 2.95 -9.70
CA ILE A 433 -21.50 1.51 -9.72
C ILE A 433 -20.38 0.84 -8.94
N ASN A 434 -20.69 0.30 -7.75
CA ASN A 434 -19.71 -0.44 -6.97
C ASN A 434 -19.86 -1.93 -7.24
N THR A 435 -18.76 -2.57 -7.62
CA THR A 435 -18.74 -3.98 -8.01
C THR A 435 -17.59 -4.72 -7.33
N LEU A 436 -17.75 -6.03 -7.21
CA LEU A 436 -16.71 -6.95 -6.78
C LEU A 436 -16.35 -7.84 -7.97
N THR A 437 -15.18 -7.61 -8.55
CA THR A 437 -14.79 -8.27 -9.81
C THR A 437 -13.41 -8.92 -9.66
N PRO A 438 -13.21 -10.14 -10.17
CA PRO A 438 -11.90 -10.79 -10.18
C PRO A 438 -10.88 -9.98 -10.98
N LEU A 439 -9.68 -9.81 -10.44
CA LEU A 439 -8.64 -9.01 -11.08
C LEU A 439 -8.21 -9.57 -12.45
N SER A 440 -8.25 -10.90 -12.62
CA SER A 440 -7.89 -11.56 -13.88
C SER A 440 -8.76 -11.11 -15.06
N GLU A 441 -9.97 -10.64 -14.79
CA GLU A 441 -10.94 -10.21 -15.81
C GLU A 441 -10.85 -8.70 -16.08
N LEU A 442 -10.06 -7.95 -15.30
CA LEU A 442 -9.98 -6.49 -15.34
C LEU A 442 -8.76 -5.96 -16.11
N PHE A 443 -7.93 -6.82 -16.68
CA PHE A 443 -6.79 -6.39 -17.50
C PHE A 443 -7.27 -5.60 -18.73
N GLY A 444 -6.66 -4.44 -18.99
CA GLY A 444 -7.08 -3.55 -20.08
C GLY A 444 -8.47 -2.92 -19.92
N TYR A 445 -9.10 -3.04 -18.75
CA TYR A 445 -10.48 -2.60 -18.58
C TYR A 445 -10.66 -1.08 -18.72
N ILE A 446 -9.61 -0.27 -18.52
CA ILE A 446 -9.66 1.18 -18.76
C ILE A 446 -10.06 1.49 -20.20
N THR A 447 -9.44 0.82 -21.17
CA THR A 447 -9.71 1.03 -22.60
C THR A 447 -11.13 0.63 -22.95
N ILE A 448 -11.59 -0.51 -22.42
CA ILE A 448 -12.95 -1.02 -22.64
C ILE A 448 -13.98 -0.08 -22.02
N LEU A 449 -13.77 0.36 -20.78
CA LEU A 449 -14.65 1.30 -20.10
C LEU A 449 -14.75 2.61 -20.88
N ARG A 450 -13.64 3.14 -21.42
CA ARG A 450 -13.66 4.34 -22.26
C ARG A 450 -14.54 4.14 -23.50
N THR A 451 -14.44 3.00 -24.17
CA THR A 451 -15.30 2.69 -25.32
C THR A 451 -16.78 2.60 -24.92
N LEU A 452 -17.10 1.89 -23.83
CA LEU A 452 -18.48 1.70 -23.35
C LEU A 452 -19.14 3.00 -22.85
N SER A 453 -18.35 3.96 -22.39
CA SER A 453 -18.81 5.21 -21.77
C SER A 453 -18.56 6.46 -22.63
N SER A 454 -18.16 6.29 -23.90
CA SER A 454 -17.73 7.39 -24.77
C SER A 454 -16.67 8.29 -24.12
N GLY A 455 -15.77 7.69 -23.34
CA GLY A 455 -14.68 8.36 -22.63
C GLY A 455 -15.05 9.05 -21.31
N ARG A 456 -16.31 8.95 -20.86
CA ARG A 456 -16.82 9.65 -19.65
C ARG A 456 -16.77 8.82 -18.38
N GLY A 457 -16.46 7.52 -18.49
CA GLY A 457 -16.34 6.60 -17.37
C GLY A 457 -14.99 6.73 -16.67
N ILE A 458 -15.02 6.84 -15.34
CA ILE A 458 -13.82 6.83 -14.49
C ILE A 458 -13.93 5.63 -13.57
N GLN A 459 -12.83 4.89 -13.38
CA GLN A 459 -12.80 3.77 -12.45
C GLN A 459 -11.78 3.97 -11.34
N TYR A 460 -12.13 3.46 -10.16
CA TYR A 460 -11.24 3.30 -9.03
C TYR A 460 -11.25 1.84 -8.61
N MET A 461 -10.09 1.25 -8.40
CA MET A 461 -9.95 -0.16 -8.10
C MET A 461 -9.07 -0.35 -6.86
N ASN A 462 -9.60 -1.04 -5.87
CA ASN A 462 -8.88 -1.38 -4.63
C ASN A 462 -8.99 -2.87 -4.35
N PHE A 463 -7.94 -3.49 -3.82
CA PHE A 463 -8.02 -4.90 -3.40
C PHE A 463 -9.07 -5.06 -2.30
N TYR A 464 -9.94 -6.07 -2.45
CA TYR A 464 -10.95 -6.38 -1.44
C TYR A 464 -10.56 -7.61 -0.62
N LYS A 465 -10.51 -8.78 -1.27
CA LYS A 465 -10.15 -10.06 -0.63
C LYS A 465 -9.82 -11.13 -1.66
N TYR A 466 -9.21 -12.21 -1.18
CA TYR A 466 -9.12 -13.45 -1.95
C TYR A 466 -10.44 -14.23 -1.85
N LYS A 467 -10.85 -14.86 -2.95
CA LYS A 467 -12.03 -15.74 -3.04
C LYS A 467 -11.68 -17.00 -3.81
N LYS A 468 -12.35 -18.12 -3.48
CA LYS A 468 -12.24 -19.38 -4.22
C LYS A 468 -12.52 -19.17 -5.71
N VAL A 469 -11.62 -19.68 -6.54
CA VAL A 469 -11.77 -19.69 -8.01
C VAL A 469 -12.92 -20.60 -8.41
N SER A 470 -13.68 -20.22 -9.44
CA SER A 470 -14.73 -21.08 -9.99
C SER A 470 -14.14 -22.33 -10.65
N ILE A 471 -14.89 -23.44 -10.60
CA ILE A 471 -14.44 -24.77 -11.08
C ILE A 471 -14.06 -24.78 -12.57
N LEU A 472 -14.70 -23.94 -13.40
CA LEU A 472 -14.43 -23.85 -14.84
C LEU A 472 -13.04 -23.30 -15.17
N ILE A 473 -12.55 -22.32 -14.41
CA ILE A 473 -11.22 -21.72 -14.61
C ILE A 473 -10.11 -22.60 -14.03
N TYR A 474 -10.42 -23.33 -12.95
CA TYR A 474 -9.51 -24.31 -12.37
C TYR A 474 -9.03 -25.35 -13.41
N LYS A 475 -9.93 -25.82 -14.27
CA LYS A 475 -9.59 -26.72 -15.40
C LYS A 475 -8.82 -26.02 -16.52
N LYS A 476 -9.13 -24.76 -16.83
CA LYS A 476 -8.46 -23.99 -17.90
C LYS A 476 -7.01 -23.65 -17.55
N ASN A 477 -6.71 -23.38 -16.28
CA ASN A 477 -5.36 -23.11 -15.79
C ASN A 477 -4.48 -24.38 -15.68
N ASN A 478 -5.08 -25.57 -15.56
CA ASN A 478 -4.32 -26.83 -15.66
C ASN A 478 -3.66 -26.98 -17.04
N ASN A 479 -4.36 -26.61 -18.13
CA ASN A 479 -3.82 -26.74 -19.49
C ASN A 479 -2.83 -25.63 -19.90
N ILE A 480 -2.60 -24.61 -19.07
CA ILE A 480 -1.70 -23.48 -19.40
C ILE A 480 -0.31 -23.66 -18.74
N TYR A 481 -0.17 -24.61 -17.82
CA TYR A 481 1.06 -24.84 -17.03
C TYR A 481 1.57 -26.29 -17.08
N GLU A 482 0.94 -27.17 -17.86
CA GLU A 482 1.62 -28.28 -18.55
C GLU A 482 2.21 -27.74 -19.85
#